data_AF-A0A9C7UKY8-F1
#
_entry.id   AF-A0A9C7UKY8-F1
#
_cell.length_a   1.000
_cell.length_b   1.000
_cell.length_c   1.000
_cell.angle_alpha   90.00
_cell.angle_beta   90.00
_cell.angle_gamma   90.00
#
_symmetry.space_group_name_H-M   'P 1'
#
loop_
_entity.id
_entity.type
_entity.pdbx_description
1 polymer ?
#
loop_
_entity_poly.entity_id
_entity_poly.type
_entity_poly.pdbx_seq_one_letter_code
_entity_poly.pdbx_strand_id
1 'polypeptide(L)' 'MAYQEVEAKGSATGYTVDHTATTYLIGQDGKVQKLLRGPTSQEIVQELRNQLAS' A
#
# COMPACT_ATOMS: atom_id res chain seq x y z
N MET A 1 -6.28 -3.96 -9.48
CA MET A 1 -5.39 -5.06 -9.07
C MET A 1 -4.14 -4.96 -9.92
N ALA A 2 -2.95 -4.86 -9.30
CA ALA A 2 -1.70 -4.77 -10.05
C ALA A 2 -1.17 -6.20 -10.26
N TYR A 3 -1.05 -6.61 -11.52
CA TYR A 3 -0.43 -7.88 -11.89
C TYR A 3 1.06 -7.60 -12.14
N GLN A 4 1.94 -8.36 -11.50
CA GLN A 4 3.38 -8.26 -11.76
C GLN A 4 3.83 -9.56 -12.44
N GLU A 5 4.49 -9.42 -13.58
CA GLU A 5 5.06 -10.53 -14.34
C GLU A 5 6.35 -10.99 -13.66
N VAL A 6 6.52 -12.30 -13.52
CA VAL A 6 7.70 -12.89 -12.88
C VAL A 6 8.72 -13.27 -13.95
N GLU A 7 9.86 -12.57 -14.00
CA GLU A 7 10.99 -12.94 -14.86
C GLU A 7 11.77 -14.15 -14.30
N ALA A 8 11.15 -15.32 -14.22
CA ALA A 8 11.82 -16.56 -13.83
C ALA A 8 11.54 -17.68 -14.83
N LYS A 9 12.59 -18.13 -15.56
CA LYS A 9 12.51 -19.29 -16.45
C LYS A 9 12.14 -20.54 -15.65
N GLY A 10 10.93 -21.05 -15.86
CA GLY A 10 10.42 -22.27 -15.22
C GLY A 10 9.27 -22.07 -14.21
N SER A 11 8.77 -20.85 -14.04
CA SER A 11 7.56 -20.61 -13.24
C SER A 11 6.31 -21.17 -13.95
N ALA A 12 5.57 -22.08 -13.30
CA ALA A 12 4.30 -22.61 -13.80
C ALA A 12 3.13 -21.60 -13.71
N THR A 13 3.35 -20.46 -13.06
CA THR A 13 2.37 -19.39 -12.83
C THR A 13 2.94 -18.10 -13.40
N GLY A 14 2.50 -17.71 -14.60
CA GLY A 14 2.99 -16.52 -15.31
C GLY A 14 2.66 -15.17 -14.63
N TYR A 15 1.93 -15.17 -13.52
CA TYR A 15 1.53 -13.97 -12.80
C TYR A 15 1.50 -14.26 -11.29
N THR A 16 2.15 -13.42 -10.48
CA THR A 16 1.88 -13.36 -9.03
C THR A 16 0.85 -12.28 -8.78
N VAL A 17 -0.22 -12.63 -8.07
CA VAL A 17 -1.21 -11.65 -7.61
C VAL A 17 -0.60 -10.90 -6.43
N ASP A 18 -0.41 -9.60 -6.58
CA ASP A 18 -0.03 -8.74 -5.48
C ASP A 18 -1.20 -8.67 -4.48
N HIS A 19 -1.02 -9.28 -3.31
CA HIS A 19 -2.00 -9.29 -2.21
C HIS A 19 -1.83 -8.08 -1.26
N THR A 20 -1.04 -7.08 -1.63
CA THR A 20 -0.85 -5.90 -0.78
C THR A 20 -2.15 -5.11 -0.62
N ALA A 21 -2.54 -4.89 0.63
CA ALA A 21 -3.67 -4.03 0.96
C ALA A 21 -3.34 -2.58 0.57
N THR A 22 -4.27 -1.91 -0.10
CA THR A 22 -4.18 -0.45 -0.31
C THR A 22 -4.94 0.26 0.79
N THR A 23 -4.26 1.12 1.54
CA THR A 23 -4.80 1.88 2.67
C THR A 23 -4.88 3.36 2.30
N TYR A 24 -6.04 3.98 2.54
CA TYR A 24 -6.25 5.41 2.34
C TYR A 24 -6.22 6.15 3.68
N LEU A 25 -5.48 7.24 3.74
CA LEU A 25 -5.51 8.16 4.86
C LEU A 25 -6.42 9.33 4.52
N ILE A 26 -7.49 9.48 5.30
CA ILE A 26 -8.48 10.54 5.14
C ILE A 26 -8.26 11.58 6.24
N GLY A 27 -8.13 12.84 5.83
CA GLY A 27 -7.99 13.99 6.72
C GLY A 27 -9.30 14.35 7.43
N GLN A 28 -9.21 15.24 8.42
CA GLN A 28 -10.39 15.75 9.13
C GLN A 28 -11.35 16.54 8.22
N ASP A 29 -10.84 17.05 7.10
CA ASP A 29 -11.62 17.72 6.06
C ASP A 29 -12.37 16.74 5.12
N GLY A 30 -12.27 15.43 5.39
CA GLY A 30 -12.89 14.37 4.61
C GLY A 30 -12.18 14.09 3.29
N LYS A 31 -11.02 14.72 3.01
CA LYS A 31 -10.27 14.50 1.77
C LYS A 31 -9.20 13.44 1.95
N VAL A 32 -8.90 12.74 0.87
CA VAL A 32 -7.77 11.80 0.82
C VAL A 32 -6.47 12.61 0.89
N GLN A 33 -5.70 12.40 1.95
CA GLN A 33 -4.39 13.02 2.12
C GLN A 33 -3.28 12.14 1.56
N LYS A 34 -3.41 10.81 1.69
CA LYS A 34 -2.37 9.87 1.24
C LYS A 34 -2.93 8.49 0.89
N LEU A 35 -2.24 7.80 -0.01
CA LEU A 35 -2.45 6.39 -0.36
C LEU A 35 -1.19 5.60 -0.01
N LEU A 36 -1.36 4.52 0.76
CA LEU A 36 -0.30 3.61 1.17
C LEU A 36 -0.56 2.23 0.55
N ARG A 37 0.41 1.67 -0.18
CA ARG A 37 0.30 0.32 -0.78
C ARG A 37 1.13 -0.67 0.01
N GLY A 38 0.48 -1.69 0.56
CA GLY A 38 1.10 -2.69 1.41
C GLY A 38 1.81 -2.15 2.64
N PRO A 39 1.28 -1.13 3.36
CA PRO A 39 2.02 -0.57 4.48
C PRO A 39 2.10 -1.57 5.64
N THR A 40 3.24 -1.55 6.32
CA THR A 40 3.41 -2.15 7.64
C THR A 40 2.65 -1.35 8.71
N SER A 41 2.37 -1.97 9.85
CA SER A 41 1.76 -1.27 10.98
C SER A 41 2.59 -0.08 11.48
N GLN A 42 3.92 -0.18 11.40
CA GLN A 42 4.84 0.89 11.78
C GLN A 42 4.73 2.11 10.85
N GLU A 43 4.64 1.88 9.54
CA GLU A 43 4.46 2.95 8.55
C GLU A 43 3.11 3.66 8.74
N ILE A 44 2.04 2.93 9.06
CA ILE A 44 0.74 3.51 9.39
C ILE A 44 0.86 4.41 10.63
N VAL A 45 1.45 3.92 11.72
CA VAL A 45 1.61 4.69 12.96
C VAL A 45 2.45 5.94 12.73
N GLN A 46 3.52 5.84 11.94
CA GLN A 46 4.37 6.98 11.64
C GLN A 46 3.62 8.05 10.82
N GLU A 47 2.84 7.63 9.84
CA GLU A 47 2.05 8.57 9.04
C GLU A 47 1.01 9.29 9.89
N LEU A 48 0.33 8.57 10.80
CA LEU A 48 -0.62 9.18 11.73
C LEU A 48 0.06 10.22 12.63
N ARG A 49 1.26 9.93 13.14
CA ARG A 49 2.02 10.90 13.94
C ARG A 49 2.38 12.15 13.16
N ASN A 50 2.80 12.01 11.90
CA ASN A 50 3.14 13.14 11.04
C ASN A 50 1.93 14.06 10.82
N GLN A 51 0.75 13.49 10.59
CA GLN A 51 -0.49 14.26 10.42
C GLN A 51 -0.95 14.94 11.71
N LEU A 52 -0.77 14.31 12.87
CA LEU A 52 -1.15 14.88 14.17
C LEU A 52 -0.18 15.96 14.66
N ALA A 53 1.04 16.00 14.13
CA ALA A 53 2.05 17.03 14.44
C ALA A 53 1.96 18.27 13.53
N SER A 54 1.07 18.24 12.53
CA SER A 54 0.81 19.33 11.58
C SER A 54 -0.44 20.10 11.98
#